data_AF-A0A937XZ21-F1
#
_entry.id   AF-A0A937XZ21-F1
#
_cell.length_a   1.000
_cell.length_b   1.000
_cell.length_c   1.000
_cell.angle_alpha   90.00
_cell.angle_beta   90.00
_cell.angle_gamma   90.00
#
_symmetry.space_group_name_H-M   'P 1'
#
loop_
_entity.id
_entity.type
_entity.pdbx_description
1 polymer ?
#
loop_
_entity_poly.entity_id
_entity_poly.type
_entity_poly.pdbx_seq_one_letter_code
_entity_poly.pdbx_strand_id
1 'polypeptide(L)'
;MKLASFEALVAALETARVRYLVAGGLAVSAHGHLRFTHDVDLVVRFVSIPTLIAIKEVANRPIDGDDIQHLRWIMEEKKRGRSDT
;
A
#
# COMPACT_ATOMS: atom_id res chain seq x y z
N MET A 1 8.58 -13.62 -14.39
CA MET A 1 8.67 -13.70 -12.92
C MET A 1 8.73 -15.16 -12.47
N LYS A 2 9.39 -15.49 -11.35
CA LYS A 2 9.33 -16.83 -10.73
C LYS A 2 7.99 -17.01 -10.01
N LEU A 3 7.32 -18.16 -10.17
CA LEU A 3 6.04 -18.45 -9.54
C LEU A 3 6.09 -18.30 -8.00
N ALA A 4 7.14 -18.82 -7.36
CA ALA A 4 7.33 -18.70 -5.91
C ALA A 4 7.38 -17.24 -5.41
N SER A 5 7.91 -16.30 -6.21
CA SER A 5 7.94 -14.88 -5.86
C SER A 5 6.54 -14.26 -5.90
N PHE A 6 5.71 -14.69 -6.85
CA PHE A 6 4.32 -14.26 -6.94
C PHE A 6 3.50 -14.77 -5.76
N GLU A 7 3.63 -16.06 -5.45
CA GLU A 7 2.94 -16.70 -4.33
C GLU A 7 3.30 -16.03 -3.01
N ALA A 8 4.60 -15.73 -2.79
CA ALA A 8 5.05 -15.00 -1.61
C ALA A 8 4.46 -13.58 -1.54
N LEU A 9 4.39 -12.87 -2.66
CA LEU A 9 3.80 -11.53 -2.73
C LEU A 9 2.31 -11.55 -2.39
N VAL A 10 1.55 -12.46 -3.00
CA VAL A 10 0.12 -12.63 -2.74
C VAL A 10 -0.12 -13.00 -1.28
N ALA A 11 0.63 -13.98 -0.74
CA ALA A 11 0.50 -14.40 0.65
C ALA A 11 0.78 -13.24 1.63
N ALA A 12 1.77 -12.39 1.34
CA ALA A 12 2.08 -11.22 2.16
C ALA A 12 0.93 -10.20 2.15
N LEU A 13 0.34 -9.91 0.98
CA LEU A 13 -0.78 -8.99 0.85
C LEU A 13 -2.04 -9.50 1.55
N GLU A 14 -2.35 -10.79 1.40
CA GLU A 14 -3.48 -11.44 2.08
C GLU A 14 -3.31 -11.44 3.60
N THR A 15 -2.10 -11.78 4.10
CA THR A 15 -1.78 -11.77 5.53
C THR A 15 -1.92 -10.36 6.12
N ALA A 16 -1.46 -9.35 5.39
CA ALA A 16 -1.61 -7.94 5.76
C ALA A 16 -3.03 -7.38 5.54
N ARG A 17 -3.97 -8.20 5.02
CA ARG A 17 -5.34 -7.80 4.64
C ARG A 17 -5.36 -6.56 3.74
N VAL A 18 -4.37 -6.43 2.87
CA VAL A 18 -4.31 -5.34 1.89
C VAL A 18 -5.27 -5.68 0.76
N ARG A 19 -6.14 -4.73 0.39
CA ARG A 19 -6.95 -4.88 -0.83
C ARG A 19 -6.12 -4.51 -2.04
N TYR A 20 -5.99 -5.44 -2.96
CA TYR A 20 -5.23 -5.27 -4.21
C TYR A 20 -5.98 -5.87 -5.39
N LEU A 21 -5.52 -5.53 -6.59
CA LEU A 21 -5.92 -6.13 -7.85
C LEU A 21 -4.65 -6.40 -8.67
N VAL A 22 -4.53 -7.60 -9.24
CA VAL A 22 -3.51 -7.89 -10.25
C VAL A 22 -3.94 -7.26 -11.57
N ALA A 23 -3.05 -6.48 -12.17
CA ALA A 23 -3.28 -5.77 -13.40
C ALA A 23 -2.22 -6.14 -14.45
N GLY A 24 -2.29 -5.47 -15.60
CA GLY A 24 -1.30 -5.57 -16.65
C GLY A 24 -1.19 -6.97 -17.25
N GLY A 25 0.03 -7.37 -17.59
CA GLY A 25 0.23 -8.53 -18.45
C GLY A 25 -0.14 -9.88 -17.86
N LEU A 26 0.05 -10.03 -16.55
CA LEU A 26 -0.30 -11.25 -15.85
C LEU A 26 -1.83 -11.42 -15.80
N ALA A 27 -2.57 -10.33 -15.60
CA ALA A 27 -4.03 -10.33 -15.64
C ALA A 27 -4.57 -10.69 -17.04
N VAL A 28 -3.99 -10.09 -18.09
CA VAL A 28 -4.36 -10.40 -19.49
C VAL A 28 -4.17 -11.89 -19.81
N SER A 29 -3.02 -12.45 -19.42
CA SER A 29 -2.73 -13.89 -19.57
C SER A 29 -3.66 -14.77 -18.75
N ALA A 30 -4.02 -14.38 -17.52
CA ALA A 30 -4.99 -15.10 -16.70
C ALA A 30 -6.40 -15.14 -17.31
N HIS A 31 -6.74 -14.19 -18.18
CA HIS A 31 -8.00 -14.15 -18.93
C HIS A 31 -7.93 -14.81 -20.32
N GLY A 32 -6.88 -15.60 -20.59
CA GLY A 32 -6.78 -16.40 -21.82
C GLY A 32 -6.14 -15.70 -23.02
N HIS A 33 -5.61 -14.48 -22.83
CA HIS A 33 -4.90 -13.75 -23.87
C HIS A 33 -3.39 -13.84 -23.65
N LEU A 34 -2.70 -14.61 -24.50
CA LEU A 34 -1.25 -14.80 -24.34
C LEU A 34 -0.50 -13.47 -24.41
N ARG A 35 0.14 -13.09 -23.29
CA ARG A 35 1.05 -11.94 -23.24
C ARG A 35 2.29 -12.31 -22.44
N PHE A 36 3.44 -12.06 -23.05
CA PHE A 36 4.71 -12.20 -22.36
C PHE A 36 4.91 -11.04 -21.38
N THR A 37 5.19 -11.35 -20.11
CA THR A 37 5.47 -10.37 -19.05
C THR A 37 6.43 -10.99 -18.05
N HIS A 38 7.37 -10.22 -17.54
CA HIS A 38 8.36 -10.70 -16.57
C HIS A 38 8.12 -10.22 -15.14
N ASP A 39 7.15 -9.33 -14.98
CA ASP A 39 6.77 -8.55 -13.81
C ASP A 39 5.30 -8.79 -13.43
N VAL A 40 4.85 -8.11 -12.37
CA VAL A 40 3.45 -8.05 -11.91
C VAL A 40 3.10 -6.62 -11.64
N ASP A 41 2.01 -6.17 -12.25
CA ASP A 41 1.40 -4.90 -11.94
C ASP A 41 0.34 -5.11 -10.86
N LEU A 42 0.41 -4.33 -9.78
CA LEU A 42 -0.58 -4.34 -8.71
C LEU A 42 -1.23 -2.97 -8.58
N VAL A 43 -2.56 -2.95 -8.54
CA VAL A 43 -3.32 -1.80 -8.10
C VAL A 43 -3.64 -2.00 -6.62
N VAL A 44 -3.13 -1.12 -5.78
CA VAL A 44 -3.32 -1.17 -4.32
C VAL A 44 -4.01 0.10 -3.83
N ARG A 45 -4.89 -0.04 -2.84
CA ARG A 45 -5.53 1.11 -2.19
C ARG A 45 -4.71 1.53 -0.97
N PHE A 46 -4.12 2.72 -1.02
CA PHE A 46 -3.39 3.31 0.12
C PHE A 46 -3.78 4.76 0.33
N VAL A 47 -3.50 5.27 1.53
CA VAL A 47 -3.63 6.69 1.89
C VAL A 47 -2.30 7.14 2.48
N SER A 48 -1.82 8.31 2.08
CA SER A 48 -0.61 8.87 2.69
C SER A 48 -0.90 9.29 4.13
N ILE A 49 0.12 9.30 5.01
CA ILE A 49 -0.05 9.77 6.38
C ILE A 49 -0.62 11.21 6.42
N PRO A 50 -0.10 12.19 5.65
CA PRO A 50 -0.68 13.54 5.58
C PRO A 50 -2.16 13.53 5.18
N THR A 51 -2.53 12.74 4.18
CA THR A 51 -3.93 12.63 3.73
C THR A 51 -4.81 12.02 4.80
N LEU A 52 -4.32 11.00 5.53
CA LEU A 52 -5.07 10.37 6.61
C LEU A 52 -5.31 11.33 7.79
N ILE A 53 -4.30 12.14 8.13
CA ILE A 53 -4.43 13.21 9.12
C ILE A 53 -5.54 14.19 8.67
N ALA A 54 -5.48 14.69 7.44
CA ALA A 54 -6.48 15.64 6.93
C ALA A 54 -7.90 15.06 6.95
N ILE A 55 -8.07 13.78 6.58
CA ILE A 55 -9.37 13.09 6.64
C ILE A 55 -9.88 13.03 8.09
N LYS A 56 -9.00 12.70 9.05
CA LYS A 56 -9.36 12.62 10.47
C LYS A 56 -9.69 13.99 11.07
N GLU A 57 -8.95 15.03 10.70
CA GLU A 57 -9.23 16.41 11.11
C GLU A 57 -10.60 16.87 10.62
N VAL A 58 -10.95 16.59 9.36
CA VAL A 58 -12.27 16.90 8.79
C VAL A 58 -13.38 16.06 9.45
N ALA A 59 -13.13 14.79 9.77
CA ALA A 59 -14.10 13.94 10.45
C ALA A 59 -14.41 14.42 11.88
N ASN A 60 -13.44 15.09 12.53
CA ASN A 60 -13.56 15.76 13.82
C ASN A 60 -14.27 14.93 14.90
N ARG A 61 -13.96 13.64 14.99
CA ARG A 61 -14.48 12.78 16.07
C ARG A 61 -13.57 12.93 17.28
N PRO A 62 -14.09 12.99 18.51
CA PRO A 62 -13.26 13.09 19.72
C PRO A 62 -12.15 12.02 19.80
N ILE A 63 -12.42 10.82 19.29
CA ILE A 63 -11.47 9.69 19.25
C ILE A 63 -10.31 9.87 18.26
N ASP A 64 -10.42 10.76 17.27
CA ASP A 64 -9.37 10.93 16.24
C ASP A 64 -8.16 11.74 16.72
N GLY A 65 -8.25 12.43 17.88
CA GLY A 65 -7.19 13.31 18.39
C GLY A 65 -5.86 12.58 18.63
N ASP A 66 -5.91 11.46 19.36
CA ASP A 66 -4.73 10.65 19.67
C ASP A 66 -4.12 10.02 18.40
N ASP A 67 -4.97 9.57 17.47
CA ASP A 67 -4.54 9.02 16.19
C ASP A 67 -3.80 10.07 15.34
N ILE A 68 -4.33 11.29 15.24
CA ILE A 68 -3.69 12.38 14.51
C ILE A 68 -2.32 12.68 15.11
N GLN A 69 -2.22 12.70 16.44
CA GLN A 69 -0.96 12.97 17.12
C GLN A 69 0.08 11.87 16.87
N HIS A 70 -0.32 10.60 16.94
CA HIS A 70 0.58 9.48 16.66
C HIS A 70 1.04 9.46 15.19
N LEU A 71 0.13 9.74 14.26
CA LEU A 71 0.45 9.85 12.83
C LEU A 71 1.47 10.98 12.56
N ARG A 72 1.37 12.12 13.26
CA ARG A 72 2.35 13.20 13.18
C ARG A 72 3.72 12.77 13.71
N TRP A 73 3.79 12.00 14.79
CA TRP A 73 5.07 11.45 15.28
C TRP A 73 5.77 10.58 14.22
N ILE A 74 5.03 9.68 13.56
CA ILE A 74 5.58 8.83 12.48
C ILE A 74 6.16 9.69 11.34
N MET A 75 5.53 10.83 11.02
CA MET A 75 6.06 11.74 10.00
C MET A 75 7.37 12.39 10.40
N GLU A 76 7.49 12.83 11.66
CA GLU A 76 8.70 13.47 12.17
C GLU A 76 9.88 12.49 12.25
N GLU A 77 9.64 11.25 12.66
CA GLU A 77 10.66 10.18 12.61
C GLU A 77 11.15 9.93 11.18
N LYS A 78 10.22 9.87 10.21
CA LYS A 78 10.57 9.72 8.79
C LYS A 78 11.26 10.93 8.17
N LYS A 79 11.17 12.12 8.77
CA LYS A 79 11.95 13.30 8.35
C LYS A 79 13.36 13.24 8.91
N ARG A 80 13.50 12.90 10.20
CA ARG A 80 14.80 12.74 10.87
C ARG A 80 15.67 11.67 10.21
N GLY A 81 15.10 10.50 9.93
CA GLY A 81 15.84 9.43 9.22
C GLY A 81 16.20 9.75 7.76
N ARG A 82 15.71 10.86 7.19
CA ARG A 82 16.06 11.35 5.85
C ARG A 82 17.07 12.50 5.86
N SER A 83 17.30 13.15 7.00
CA SER A 83 18.34 14.18 7.14
C SER A 83 19.71 13.61 7.46
N ASP A 84 19.79 12.34 7.85
CA ASP A 84 21.02 11.64 8.28
C ASP A 84 21.71 10.86 7.12
N THR A 85 21.27 11.05 5.88
CA THR A 85 21.84 10.47 4.64
C THR A 85 22.09 11.56 3.60
#